data_AF-V4SCT5-F1
#
_entry.id   AF-V4SCT5-F1
#
_cell.length_a   1.000
_cell.length_b   1.000
_cell.length_c   1.000
_cell.angle_alpha   90.00
_cell.angle_beta   90.00
_cell.angle_gamma   90.00
#
_symmetry.space_group_name_H-M   'P 1'
#
loop_
_entity.id
_entity.type
_entity.pdbx_description
1 polymer ?
#
loop_
_entity_poly.entity_id
_entity_poly.type
_entity_poly.pdbx_seq_one_letter_code
_entity_poly.pdbx_strand_id
1 'polypeptide(L)'
;MAMAKSAVISLTIMALLGASVAATTYTVGDNTGWTTQGKVDYYSWVDGKEFKVGDTLVFKYNNAMHDVHEVTEADYVACNAKASIKHHISGSDAITLNAPGIYYFICGIPGHCQAGQRLRIEVESDGSPGASPSAAPGQSPTTSSTSTGGSASTVPPGGGSGSTPPSSSSALLPYSLHTFEVMLSNYWNPNTLCPMFQVLLFHRGWGSRVRI
;
A
#
# COMPACT_ATOMS: atom_id res chain seq x y z
N MET A 1 -47.86 -33.64 22.74
CA MET A 1 -47.35 -33.28 21.38
C MET A 1 -47.45 -31.78 21.04
N ALA A 2 -47.93 -30.91 21.94
CA ALA A 2 -48.05 -29.46 21.67
C ALA A 2 -46.72 -28.67 21.81
N MET A 3 -45.82 -29.09 22.71
CA MET A 3 -44.57 -28.37 23.00
C MET A 3 -43.50 -28.51 21.90
N ALA A 4 -43.51 -29.64 21.17
CA ALA A 4 -42.55 -29.87 20.08
C ALA A 4 -42.83 -28.98 18.85
N LYS A 5 -44.11 -28.63 18.61
CA LYS A 5 -44.49 -27.78 17.46
C LYS A 5 -44.11 -26.31 17.69
N SER A 6 -44.27 -25.78 18.91
CA SER A 6 -43.82 -24.41 19.24
C SER A 6 -42.30 -24.26 19.25
N ALA A 7 -41.56 -25.28 19.71
CA ALA A 7 -40.10 -25.23 19.70
C ALA A 7 -39.52 -25.19 18.27
N VAL A 8 -40.12 -25.94 17.33
CA VAL A 8 -39.68 -25.97 15.92
C VAL A 8 -40.00 -24.67 15.18
N ILE A 9 -41.12 -24.01 15.50
CA ILE A 9 -41.48 -22.70 14.92
C ILE A 9 -40.55 -21.60 15.46
N SER A 10 -40.14 -21.67 16.73
CA SER A 10 -39.19 -20.71 17.29
C SER A 10 -37.76 -20.89 16.75
N LEU A 11 -37.34 -22.12 16.44
CA LEU A 11 -36.01 -22.41 15.90
C LEU A 11 -35.85 -21.97 14.44
N THR A 12 -36.93 -21.98 13.67
CA THR A 12 -36.92 -21.61 12.24
C THR A 12 -36.89 -20.09 12.02
N ILE A 13 -37.49 -19.30 12.91
CA ILE A 13 -37.44 -17.82 12.83
C ILE A 13 -36.04 -17.28 13.15
N MET A 14 -35.28 -17.95 14.02
CA MET A 14 -33.92 -17.54 14.38
C MET A 14 -32.87 -17.89 13.31
N ALA A 15 -33.20 -18.80 12.39
CA ALA A 15 -32.35 -19.20 11.27
C ALA A 15 -32.47 -18.27 10.03
N LEU A 16 -33.46 -17.37 9.99
CA LEU A 16 -33.65 -16.42 8.87
C LEU A 16 -32.97 -15.06 9.09
N LEU A 17 -32.29 -14.86 10.21
CA LEU A 17 -31.43 -13.69 10.43
C LEU A 17 -30.10 -13.92 9.71
N GLY A 18 -30.13 -14.00 8.38
CA GLY A 18 -28.94 -13.83 7.58
C GLY A 18 -28.36 -12.45 7.88
N ALA A 19 -27.13 -12.39 8.36
CA ALA A 19 -26.44 -11.13 8.59
C ALA A 19 -26.34 -10.40 7.24
N SER A 20 -27.15 -9.36 7.05
CA SER A 20 -26.97 -8.44 5.93
C SER A 20 -25.69 -7.66 6.20
N VAL A 21 -24.61 -8.01 5.51
CA VAL A 21 -23.41 -7.15 5.43
C VAL A 21 -23.83 -5.87 4.71
N ALA A 22 -23.90 -4.76 5.46
CA ALA A 22 -24.15 -3.45 4.87
C ALA A 22 -22.84 -2.95 4.23
N ALA A 23 -22.93 -2.46 3.00
CA ALA A 23 -21.82 -1.79 2.34
C ALA A 23 -21.39 -0.55 3.13
N THR A 24 -20.11 -0.45 3.42
CA THR A 24 -19.48 0.67 4.13
C THR A 24 -18.90 1.66 3.14
N THR A 25 -18.93 2.95 3.49
CA THR A 25 -18.29 4.01 2.71
C THR A 25 -17.08 4.55 3.46
N TYR A 26 -15.91 4.52 2.83
CA TYR A 26 -14.65 5.04 3.37
C TYR A 26 -14.25 6.30 2.63
N THR A 27 -14.09 7.42 3.35
CA THR A 27 -13.48 8.62 2.76
C THR A 27 -11.96 8.47 2.86
N VAL A 28 -11.28 8.38 1.72
CA VAL A 28 -9.83 8.16 1.66
C VAL A 28 -9.10 9.34 2.28
N GLY A 29 -8.26 9.10 3.30
CA GLY A 29 -7.58 10.15 4.05
C GLY A 29 -8.47 10.91 5.04
N ASP A 30 -9.66 10.39 5.34
CA ASP A 30 -10.63 10.92 6.30
C ASP A 30 -10.94 12.41 6.04
N ASN A 31 -10.77 13.28 7.05
CA ASN A 31 -11.01 14.72 6.93
C ASN A 31 -10.00 15.43 6.01
N THR A 32 -8.82 14.86 5.80
CA THR A 32 -7.76 15.44 4.98
C THR A 32 -7.97 15.16 3.50
N GLY A 33 -8.60 14.03 3.17
CA GLY A 33 -8.90 13.64 1.79
C GLY A 33 -7.71 13.10 1.02
N TRP A 34 -7.81 13.15 -0.31
CA TRP A 34 -6.79 12.69 -1.25
C TRP A 34 -5.87 13.85 -1.64
N THR A 35 -4.65 13.89 -1.09
CA THR A 35 -3.73 15.02 -1.27
C THR A 35 -2.27 14.62 -1.07
N THR A 36 -1.36 15.45 -1.58
CA THR A 36 0.07 15.44 -1.23
C THR A 36 0.38 16.34 -0.03
N GLN A 37 -0.57 17.18 0.38
CA GLN A 37 -0.41 18.12 1.49
C GLN A 37 -0.81 17.46 2.82
N GLY A 38 -0.29 17.95 3.94
CA GLY A 38 -0.73 17.44 5.26
C GLY A 38 -0.16 16.08 5.69
N LYS A 39 0.79 15.49 4.93
CA LYS A 39 1.48 14.22 5.26
C LYS A 39 0.52 13.09 5.64
N VAL A 40 -0.54 12.89 4.87
CA VAL A 40 -1.40 11.72 5.03
C VAL A 40 -0.58 10.48 4.68
N ASP A 41 -0.46 9.56 5.61
CA ASP A 41 0.09 8.24 5.35
C ASP A 41 -1.04 7.29 4.97
N TYR A 42 -1.22 7.07 3.67
CA TYR A 42 -2.25 6.18 3.15
C TYR A 42 -1.98 4.70 3.45
N TYR A 43 -0.75 4.32 3.84
CA TYR A 43 -0.47 2.99 4.36
C TYR A 43 -1.04 2.83 5.76
N SER A 44 -0.77 3.80 6.64
CA SER A 44 -1.34 3.77 8.00
C SER A 44 -2.85 4.03 8.01
N TRP A 45 -3.39 4.74 7.00
CA TRP A 45 -4.82 5.02 6.92
C TRP A 45 -5.68 3.74 6.78
N VAL A 46 -5.15 2.69 6.14
CA VAL A 46 -5.88 1.42 6.03
C VAL A 46 -5.86 0.58 7.31
N ASP A 47 -5.02 0.93 8.29
CA ASP A 47 -4.90 0.16 9.53
C ASP A 47 -6.24 0.10 10.29
N GLY A 48 -6.60 -1.12 10.70
CA GLY A 48 -7.86 -1.38 11.41
C GLY A 48 -9.13 -1.25 10.57
N LYS A 49 -9.01 -1.05 9.24
CA LYS A 49 -10.14 -1.09 8.31
C LYS A 49 -10.21 -2.46 7.64
N GLU A 50 -11.43 -2.95 7.49
CA GLU A 50 -11.75 -4.21 6.83
C GLU A 50 -12.61 -3.87 5.61
N PHE A 51 -12.05 -4.06 4.41
CA PHE A 51 -12.74 -3.73 3.16
C PHE A 51 -13.40 -4.97 2.59
N LYS A 52 -14.66 -4.83 2.22
CA LYS A 52 -15.51 -5.92 1.72
C LYS A 52 -16.05 -5.61 0.34
N VAL A 53 -16.48 -6.66 -0.35
CA VAL A 53 -17.18 -6.51 -1.62
C VAL A 53 -18.45 -5.70 -1.40
N GLY A 54 -18.66 -4.69 -2.24
CA GLY A 54 -19.76 -3.73 -2.15
C GLY A 54 -19.42 -2.44 -1.40
N ASP A 55 -18.31 -2.39 -0.64
CA ASP A 55 -17.87 -1.15 0.00
C ASP A 55 -17.48 -0.10 -1.04
N THR A 56 -17.53 1.17 -0.65
CA THR A 56 -17.22 2.30 -1.53
C THR A 56 -16.10 3.17 -0.97
N LEU A 57 -15.11 3.47 -1.80
CA LEU A 57 -14.07 4.46 -1.52
C LEU A 57 -14.49 5.81 -2.10
N VAL A 58 -14.44 6.86 -1.29
CA VAL A 58 -14.70 8.22 -1.71
C VAL A 58 -13.40 9.01 -1.68
N PHE A 59 -12.93 9.41 -2.86
CA PHE A 59 -11.76 10.24 -3.04
C PHE A 59 -12.18 11.70 -3.18
N LYS A 60 -11.90 12.52 -2.17
CA LYS A 60 -12.15 13.97 -2.19
C LYS A 60 -10.86 14.73 -2.39
N TYR A 61 -10.80 15.58 -3.42
CA TYR A 61 -9.61 16.34 -3.78
C TYR A 61 -9.94 17.56 -4.66
N ASN A 62 -9.00 18.50 -4.75
CA ASN A 62 -9.06 19.54 -5.77
C ASN A 62 -8.67 18.93 -7.12
N ASN A 63 -9.63 18.79 -8.04
CA ASN A 63 -9.42 18.14 -9.33
C ASN A 63 -8.56 18.93 -10.34
N ALA A 64 -8.19 20.18 -10.02
CA ALA A 64 -7.15 20.89 -10.76
C ALA A 64 -5.74 20.45 -10.34
N MET A 65 -5.60 19.77 -9.20
CA MET A 65 -4.31 19.45 -8.57
C MET A 65 -4.07 17.95 -8.38
N HIS A 66 -5.13 17.15 -8.41
CA HIS A 66 -5.04 15.70 -8.22
C HIS A 66 -6.04 14.99 -9.13
N ASP A 67 -5.83 13.68 -9.26
CA ASP A 67 -6.67 12.72 -9.94
C ASP A 67 -6.54 11.36 -9.25
N VAL A 68 -7.32 10.37 -9.69
CA VAL A 68 -7.26 9.00 -9.18
C VAL A 68 -7.18 8.02 -10.34
N HIS A 69 -6.12 7.23 -10.34
CA HIS A 69 -5.92 6.14 -11.28
C HIS A 69 -5.98 4.81 -10.54
N GLU A 70 -6.87 3.92 -10.97
CA GLU A 70 -6.81 2.50 -10.61
C GLU A 70 -5.79 1.82 -11.54
N VAL A 71 -4.82 1.11 -10.98
CA VAL A 71 -3.66 0.59 -11.72
C VAL A 71 -3.31 -0.84 -11.30
N THR A 72 -2.43 -1.48 -12.06
CA THR A 72 -1.83 -2.77 -11.67
C THR A 72 -0.84 -2.59 -10.53
N GLU A 73 -0.46 -3.67 -9.85
CA GLU A 73 0.60 -3.64 -8.83
C GLU A 73 1.93 -3.11 -9.40
N ALA A 74 2.31 -3.54 -10.60
CA ALA A 74 3.55 -3.11 -11.25
C ALA A 74 3.53 -1.59 -11.49
N ASP A 75 2.42 -1.06 -11.97
CA ASP A 75 2.25 0.38 -12.21
C ASP A 75 2.15 1.17 -10.90
N TYR A 76 1.56 0.61 -9.84
CA TYR A 76 1.56 1.20 -8.50
C TYR A 76 2.97 1.34 -7.94
N VAL A 77 3.78 0.28 -8.03
CA VAL A 77 5.18 0.29 -7.58
C VAL A 77 6.00 1.30 -8.39
N ALA A 78 5.79 1.33 -9.71
CA ALA A 78 6.48 2.24 -10.62
C ALA A 78 5.94 3.68 -10.61
N CYS A 79 4.82 3.95 -9.92
CA CYS A 79 4.07 5.20 -10.03
C CYS A 79 3.75 5.58 -11.50
N ASN A 80 3.30 4.60 -12.29
CA ASN A 80 3.01 4.76 -13.71
C ASN A 80 1.50 4.91 -13.96
N ALA A 81 1.05 6.13 -14.24
CA ALA A 81 -0.36 6.40 -14.56
C ALA A 81 -0.74 6.17 -16.04
N LYS A 82 0.21 5.82 -16.92
CA LYS A 82 -0.04 5.74 -18.37
C LYS A 82 -0.97 4.60 -18.78
N ALA A 83 -0.98 3.51 -18.03
CA ALA A 83 -1.75 2.29 -18.33
C ALA A 83 -2.84 2.06 -17.28
N SER A 84 -3.71 3.04 -17.11
CA SER A 84 -4.76 2.99 -16.08
C SER A 84 -5.85 1.99 -16.43
N ILE A 85 -6.28 1.21 -15.44
CA ILE A 85 -7.47 0.37 -15.51
C ILE A 85 -8.71 1.27 -15.52
N LYS A 86 -8.73 2.29 -14.63
CA LYS A 86 -9.71 3.36 -14.59
C LYS A 86 -9.03 4.68 -14.23
N HIS A 87 -9.58 5.78 -14.74
CA HIS A 87 -9.13 7.13 -14.45
C HIS A 87 -10.32 7.99 -14.03
N HIS A 88 -10.18 8.68 -12.92
CA HIS A 88 -11.21 9.51 -12.32
C HIS A 88 -10.66 10.91 -12.01
N ILE A 89 -11.46 11.94 -12.33
CA ILE A 89 -11.05 13.36 -12.34
C ILE A 89 -12.13 14.30 -11.79
N SER A 90 -13.16 13.78 -11.11
CA SER A 90 -14.28 14.64 -10.69
C SER A 90 -13.96 15.51 -9.47
N GLY A 91 -12.99 15.11 -8.64
CA GLY A 91 -12.69 15.73 -7.34
C GLY A 91 -13.51 15.17 -6.17
N SER A 92 -14.48 14.30 -6.44
CA SER A 92 -15.27 13.58 -5.43
C SER A 92 -15.71 12.21 -5.94
N ASP A 93 -14.75 11.40 -6.37
CA ASP A 93 -15.04 10.11 -7.01
C ASP A 93 -15.44 9.05 -5.99
N ALA A 94 -16.55 8.35 -6.28
CA ALA A 94 -17.01 7.20 -5.51
C ALA A 94 -16.73 5.91 -6.30
N ILE A 95 -15.90 5.03 -5.76
CA ILE A 95 -15.44 3.79 -6.39
C ILE A 95 -15.89 2.61 -5.54
N THR A 96 -16.78 1.78 -6.08
CA THR A 96 -17.26 0.56 -5.41
C THR A 96 -16.30 -0.60 -5.64
N LEU A 97 -15.97 -1.32 -4.57
CA LEU A 97 -15.12 -2.50 -4.55
C LEU A 97 -15.94 -3.73 -4.94
N ASN A 98 -15.93 -4.07 -6.23
CA ASN A 98 -16.89 -5.04 -6.79
C ASN A 98 -16.45 -6.50 -6.75
N ALA A 99 -15.21 -6.77 -6.35
CA ALA A 99 -14.67 -8.12 -6.27
C ALA A 99 -13.62 -8.22 -5.14
N PRO A 100 -13.39 -9.42 -4.61
CA PRO A 100 -12.26 -9.66 -3.72
C PRO A 100 -10.93 -9.47 -4.44
N GLY A 101 -9.88 -9.12 -3.69
CA GLY A 101 -8.53 -8.96 -4.20
C GLY A 101 -7.90 -7.64 -3.79
N ILE A 102 -6.75 -7.33 -4.39
CA ILE A 102 -5.99 -6.12 -4.06
C ILE A 102 -6.23 -5.06 -5.13
N TYR A 103 -6.63 -3.88 -4.67
CA TYR A 103 -6.81 -2.69 -5.49
C TYR A 103 -5.68 -1.71 -5.23
N TYR A 104 -5.21 -1.07 -6.30
CA TYR A 104 -4.14 -0.08 -6.25
C TYR A 104 -4.60 1.22 -6.87
N PHE A 105 -4.44 2.32 -6.13
CA PHE A 105 -4.78 3.65 -6.58
C PHE A 105 -3.58 4.59 -6.46
N ILE A 106 -3.38 5.45 -7.47
CA ILE A 106 -2.33 6.48 -7.47
C ILE A 106 -2.87 7.81 -7.98
N CYS A 107 -2.21 8.91 -7.60
CA CYS A 107 -2.35 10.17 -8.32
C CYS A 107 -1.31 10.21 -9.44
N GLY A 108 -1.76 10.52 -10.66
CA GLY A 108 -0.95 10.54 -11.88
C GLY A 108 -0.23 11.86 -12.12
N ILE A 109 -0.56 12.90 -11.35
CA ILE A 109 0.13 14.20 -11.42
C ILE A 109 1.63 14.00 -11.10
N PRO A 110 2.57 14.53 -11.92
CA PRO A 110 3.99 14.27 -11.77
C PRO A 110 4.52 14.52 -10.35
N GLY A 111 5.13 13.49 -9.77
CA GLY A 111 5.74 13.53 -8.44
C GLY A 111 4.79 13.22 -7.27
N HIS A 112 3.46 13.22 -7.47
CA HIS A 112 2.50 13.04 -6.39
C HIS A 112 2.50 11.62 -5.83
N CYS A 113 2.48 10.60 -6.69
CA CYS A 113 2.56 9.20 -6.25
C CYS A 113 3.87 8.90 -5.51
N GLN A 114 5.00 9.42 -6.01
CA GLN A 114 6.32 9.27 -5.39
C GLN A 114 6.40 9.97 -4.03
N ALA A 115 5.67 11.07 -3.86
CA ALA A 115 5.52 11.77 -2.60
C ALA A 115 4.58 11.06 -1.60
N GLY A 116 4.00 9.92 -1.98
CA GLY A 116 3.17 9.09 -1.12
C GLY A 116 1.67 9.15 -1.39
N GLN A 117 1.20 9.91 -2.39
CA GLN A 117 -0.22 9.94 -2.76
C GLN A 117 -0.61 8.68 -3.57
N ARG A 118 -0.63 7.55 -2.88
CA ARG A 118 -0.92 6.22 -3.40
C ARG A 118 -1.54 5.34 -2.32
N LEU A 119 -2.47 4.47 -2.70
CA LEU A 119 -3.26 3.63 -1.79
C LEU A 119 -3.30 2.18 -2.28
N ARG A 120 -3.04 1.24 -1.37
CA ARG A 120 -3.25 -0.20 -1.58
C ARG A 120 -4.38 -0.64 -0.66
N ILE A 121 -5.39 -1.31 -1.19
CA ILE A 121 -6.49 -1.89 -0.40
C ILE A 121 -6.61 -3.36 -0.70
N GLU A 122 -6.83 -4.16 0.34
CA GLU A 122 -7.14 -5.58 0.22
C GLU A 122 -8.59 -5.82 0.59
N VAL A 123 -9.34 -6.42 -0.34
CA VAL A 123 -10.77 -6.70 -0.22
C VAL A 123 -10.94 -8.19 0.03
N GLU A 124 -11.58 -8.51 1.13
CA GLU A 124 -11.75 -9.90 1.55
C GLU A 124 -12.69 -10.66 0.61
N SER A 125 -12.41 -11.96 0.45
CA SER A 125 -13.37 -12.87 -0.17
C SER A 125 -14.41 -13.27 0.88
N ASP A 126 -15.69 -13.19 0.54
CA ASP A 126 -16.78 -13.63 1.43
C ASP A 126 -16.66 -15.14 1.71
N GLY A 127 -15.93 -15.52 2.76
CA GLY A 127 -15.70 -16.93 3.09
C GLY A 127 -14.86 -17.22 4.34
N SER A 128 -15.50 -17.16 5.52
CA SER A 128 -15.07 -17.76 6.81
C SER A 128 -13.71 -17.35 7.41
N PRO A 129 -13.54 -17.42 8.74
CA PRO A 129 -12.26 -17.12 9.39
C PRO A 129 -11.22 -18.19 9.01
N GLY A 130 -10.43 -17.91 7.98
CA GLY A 130 -9.52 -18.87 7.37
C GLY A 130 -8.12 -18.29 7.22
N ALA A 131 -7.30 -18.49 8.26
CA ALA A 131 -5.84 -18.52 8.28
C ALA A 131 -5.09 -17.35 7.62
N SER A 132 -4.55 -16.48 8.47
CA SER A 132 -3.31 -15.75 8.20
C SER A 132 -2.25 -16.70 7.63
N PRO A 133 -1.54 -16.35 6.53
CA PRO A 133 -0.44 -17.17 6.04
C PRO A 133 0.71 -17.10 7.05
N SER A 134 0.78 -18.11 7.91
CA SER A 134 1.95 -18.39 8.74
C SER A 134 3.14 -18.63 7.82
N ALA A 135 4.15 -17.77 7.93
CA ALA A 135 5.39 -17.84 7.18
C ALA A 135 6.06 -19.22 7.34
N ALA A 136 6.25 -19.94 6.24
CA ALA A 136 7.16 -21.08 6.20
C ALA A 136 8.59 -20.59 5.92
N PRO A 137 9.63 -21.20 6.52
CA PRO A 137 10.99 -20.66 6.50
C PRO A 137 11.79 -21.08 5.27
N GLY A 138 12.50 -20.12 4.69
CA GLY A 138 13.89 -20.20 4.20
C GLY A 138 14.28 -21.32 3.23
N GLN A 139 14.52 -20.95 1.97
CA GLN A 139 15.65 -21.47 1.21
C GLN A 139 16.42 -20.31 0.56
N SER A 140 17.72 -20.23 0.89
CA SER A 140 18.71 -19.29 0.36
C SER A 140 19.33 -19.82 -0.94
N PRO A 141 20.06 -18.99 -1.72
CA PRO A 141 20.23 -19.15 -3.16
C PRO A 141 21.43 -20.01 -3.54
N THR A 142 21.34 -20.71 -4.68
CA THR A 142 22.51 -21.21 -5.40
C THR A 142 22.89 -20.25 -6.52
N THR A 143 24.01 -19.57 -6.32
CA THR A 143 24.84 -18.95 -7.33
C THR A 143 25.44 -20.01 -8.25
N SER A 144 25.47 -19.76 -9.55
CA SER A 144 26.43 -20.38 -10.48
C SER A 144 26.65 -19.47 -11.69
N SER A 145 27.86 -18.92 -11.73
CA SER A 145 28.48 -18.19 -12.82
C SER A 145 28.83 -19.14 -13.98
N THR A 146 28.72 -18.68 -15.22
CA THR A 146 29.55 -19.18 -16.32
C THR A 146 29.74 -18.08 -17.36
N SER A 147 30.98 -17.60 -17.45
CA SER A 147 31.51 -16.82 -18.56
C SER A 147 32.15 -17.76 -19.60
N THR A 148 32.26 -17.27 -20.85
CA THR A 148 33.44 -17.30 -21.75
C THR A 148 33.18 -17.80 -23.18
N GLY A 149 33.59 -16.97 -24.15
CA GLY A 149 34.00 -17.33 -25.53
C GLY A 149 32.86 -17.24 -26.56
N GLY A 150 32.88 -16.41 -27.60
CA GLY A 150 33.98 -15.82 -28.34
C GLY A 150 33.86 -16.32 -29.79
N SER A 151 33.46 -15.46 -30.73
CA SER A 151 33.75 -15.71 -32.15
C SER A 151 33.73 -14.42 -32.94
N ALA A 152 34.87 -14.16 -33.57
CA ALA A 152 35.17 -13.01 -34.41
C ALA A 152 34.53 -13.16 -35.79
N SER A 153 34.18 -12.03 -36.42
CA SER A 153 34.21 -11.94 -37.88
C SER A 153 34.52 -10.52 -38.33
N THR A 154 35.39 -10.49 -39.31
CA THR A 154 36.19 -9.39 -39.85
C THR A 154 35.47 -8.58 -40.92
N VAL A 155 35.74 -7.27 -40.91
CA VAL A 155 35.44 -6.16 -41.87
C VAL A 155 36.20 -6.35 -43.22
N PRO A 156 36.20 -5.45 -44.27
CA PRO A 156 35.47 -4.21 -44.64
C PRO A 156 35.22 -4.06 -46.20
N PRO A 157 35.21 -2.87 -46.89
CA PRO A 157 34.79 -1.47 -46.59
C PRO A 157 33.89 -0.79 -47.68
N GLY A 158 33.39 0.42 -47.36
CA GLY A 158 33.14 1.53 -48.30
C GLY A 158 31.93 2.40 -47.87
N GLY A 159 31.93 3.74 -47.80
CA GLY A 159 32.92 4.80 -48.03
C GLY A 159 32.19 6.17 -48.16
N GLY A 160 32.69 7.22 -47.49
CA GLY A 160 32.41 8.66 -47.70
C GLY A 160 31.06 9.23 -47.20
N SER A 161 30.88 10.50 -46.82
CA SER A 161 31.73 11.69 -46.64
C SER A 161 30.88 12.82 -46.02
N GLY A 162 31.49 13.67 -45.17
CA GLY A 162 31.06 15.05 -44.83
C GLY A 162 29.88 15.19 -43.86
N SER A 163 29.80 16.11 -42.90
CA SER A 163 30.52 17.38 -42.65
C SER A 163 30.30 17.80 -41.19
N THR A 164 31.30 18.43 -40.56
CA THR A 164 31.25 19.01 -39.20
C THR A 164 30.89 20.54 -39.23
N PRO A 165 30.89 21.29 -38.12
CA PRO A 165 29.72 21.74 -37.33
C PRO A 165 29.56 23.29 -37.34
N PRO A 166 28.77 23.89 -36.42
CA PRO A 166 29.47 24.55 -35.32
C PRO A 166 28.89 24.34 -33.91
N SER A 167 29.79 24.58 -32.96
CA SER A 167 29.72 24.50 -31.52
C SER A 167 28.65 25.37 -30.86
N SER A 168 28.10 24.89 -29.74
CA SER A 168 27.69 25.74 -28.62
C SER A 168 27.94 24.99 -27.33
N SER A 169 28.91 25.51 -26.59
CA SER A 169 29.42 25.01 -25.32
C SER A 169 28.42 25.28 -24.20
N SER A 170 28.07 24.26 -23.43
CA SER A 170 27.51 24.42 -22.08
C SER A 170 28.30 23.54 -21.13
N ALA A 171 28.96 24.20 -20.20
CA ALA A 171 29.86 23.64 -19.22
C ALA A 171 29.14 22.65 -18.28
N LEU A 172 29.74 21.48 -18.09
CA LEU A 172 29.37 20.52 -17.06
C LEU A 172 30.10 20.88 -15.76
N LEU A 173 29.35 21.16 -14.70
CA LEU A 173 29.87 21.14 -13.33
C LEU A 173 29.77 19.70 -12.78
N PRO A 174 30.83 19.17 -12.14
CA PRO A 174 30.78 17.87 -11.47
C PRO A 174 30.23 18.03 -10.05
N TYR A 175 28.95 17.69 -9.83
CA TYR A 175 28.42 17.53 -8.47
C TYR A 175 28.61 16.08 -8.00
N SER A 176 29.80 15.89 -7.41
CA SER A 176 30.11 15.10 -6.22
C SER A 176 29.16 13.96 -5.82
N LEU A 177 29.62 12.72 -6.06
CA LEU A 177 29.24 11.52 -5.32
C LEU A 177 29.73 11.66 -3.87
N HIS A 178 28.90 12.16 -2.94
CA HIS A 178 29.25 12.17 -1.51
C HIS A 178 28.07 12.05 -0.52
N THR A 179 26.93 11.46 -0.90
CA THR A 179 25.81 11.27 0.06
C THR A 179 25.30 9.83 0.21
N PHE A 180 25.98 8.83 -0.36
CA PHE A 180 25.61 7.42 -0.17
C PHE A 180 26.18 6.76 1.11
N GLU A 181 26.79 7.52 2.02
CA GLU A 181 27.24 6.98 3.32
C GLU A 181 26.56 7.59 4.57
N VAL A 182 25.60 8.52 4.43
CA VAL A 182 24.90 9.10 5.61
C VAL A 182 23.52 8.47 5.88
N MET A 183 23.04 7.55 5.03
CA MET A 183 21.78 6.83 5.24
C MET A 183 21.91 5.43 5.88
N LEU A 184 23.12 5.00 6.28
CA LEU A 184 23.30 3.73 6.99
C LEU A 184 23.69 3.87 8.47
N SER A 185 24.01 5.07 8.97
CA SER A 185 24.31 5.28 10.41
C SER A 185 23.12 5.70 11.27
N ASN A 186 21.94 5.98 10.70
CA ASN A 186 20.75 6.34 11.48
C ASN A 186 19.75 5.18 11.68
N TYR A 187 20.07 3.97 11.23
CA TYR A 187 19.21 2.79 11.36
C TYR A 187 19.65 1.78 12.43
N TRP A 188 20.56 2.15 13.33
CA TRP A 188 20.89 1.35 14.51
C TRP A 188 21.16 2.22 15.74
N ASN A 189 20.11 2.85 16.26
CA ASN A 189 20.12 3.39 17.63
C ASN A 189 19.29 2.47 18.54
N PRO A 190 19.88 1.70 19.46
CA PRO A 190 19.14 0.82 20.38
C PRO A 190 18.42 1.57 21.51
N ASN A 191 18.41 2.91 21.53
CA ASN A 191 17.84 3.71 22.62
C ASN A 191 16.51 4.41 22.28
N THR A 192 15.72 3.90 21.34
CA THR A 192 14.39 4.49 21.00
C THR A 192 13.25 3.49 21.15
N LEU A 193 13.34 2.61 22.16
CA LEU A 193 12.27 1.70 22.56
C LEU A 193 11.51 2.25 23.77
N CYS A 194 10.19 2.38 23.58
CA CYS A 194 9.11 2.49 24.57
C CYS A 194 9.09 3.69 25.54
N PRO A 195 7.93 4.38 25.60
CA PRO A 195 7.21 4.35 26.87
C PRO A 195 5.68 4.34 26.66
N MET A 196 5.05 3.18 26.55
CA MET A 196 3.57 3.08 26.62
C MET A 196 3.10 1.76 27.24
N PHE A 197 3.80 1.27 28.27
CA PHE A 197 3.29 0.21 29.14
C PHE A 197 3.64 0.48 30.60
N GLN A 198 2.98 1.48 31.20
CA GLN A 198 2.98 1.62 32.66
C GLN A 198 1.77 2.39 33.19
N VAL A 199 0.56 1.99 32.79
CA VAL A 199 -0.66 2.28 33.56
C VAL A 199 -1.57 1.07 33.45
N LEU A 200 -1.34 0.07 34.29
CA LEU A 200 -2.32 -0.91 34.78
C LEU A 200 -1.57 -1.98 35.56
N LEU A 201 -1.31 -1.71 36.84
CA LEU A 201 -1.26 -2.64 37.98
C LEU A 201 -0.70 -1.85 39.17
N PHE A 202 -1.15 -2.21 40.38
CA PHE A 202 -0.99 -1.50 41.65
C PHE A 202 -1.96 -0.34 41.91
N HIS A 203 -3.20 -0.68 42.29
CA HIS A 203 -3.68 -0.37 43.65
C HIS A 203 -5.02 -1.10 43.92
N ARG A 204 -4.95 -2.39 44.21
CA ARG A 204 -5.93 -3.09 45.04
C ARG A 204 -5.16 -3.92 46.05
N GLY A 205 -5.37 -3.58 47.31
CA GLY A 205 -4.37 -3.77 48.36
C GLY A 205 -4.33 -5.14 49.01
N TRP A 206 -3.40 -5.23 49.95
CA TRP A 206 -3.60 -5.98 51.17
C TRP A 206 -2.90 -5.26 52.31
N GLY A 207 -3.66 -5.00 53.36
CA GLY A 207 -3.13 -4.66 54.67
C GLY A 207 -2.76 -5.92 55.44
N SER A 208 -1.75 -5.80 56.29
CA SER A 208 -1.57 -6.41 57.62
C SER A 208 -0.08 -6.23 57.99
N ARG A 209 0.23 -5.46 59.05
CA ARG A 209 0.69 -5.97 60.38
C ARG A 209 1.95 -6.84 60.24
N VAL A 210 3.08 -6.60 60.91
CA VAL A 210 3.32 -6.12 62.29
C VAL A 210 4.84 -5.86 62.47
N ARG A 211 5.21 -5.09 63.51
CA ARG A 211 6.54 -4.94 64.15
C ARG A 211 7.40 -6.22 64.08
N ILE A 212 8.74 -6.16 64.07
CA ILE A 212 9.67 -5.55 65.04
C ILE A 212 10.90 -5.05 64.28
#